data_AF-A0A4Q7FN96-F1
#
_entry.id   AF-A0A4Q7FN96-F1
#
_cell.length_a   1.000
_cell.length_b   1.000
_cell.length_c   1.000
_cell.angle_alpha   90.00
_cell.angle_beta   90.00
_cell.angle_gamma   90.00
#
_symmetry.space_group_name_H-M   'P 1'
#
loop_
_entity.id
_entity.type
_entity.pdbx_description
1 polymer ?
#
loop_
_entity_poly.entity_id
_entity_poly.type
_entity_poly.pdbx_seq_one_letter_code
_entity_poly.pdbx_strand_id
1 'polypeptide(L)' 'MTTFRTDQVDDNRVNIKRAPNTLAGSVARVDDHWRVEIMWSGPGGAISYEATSLPRALAFIDGVDAAFERVIMLG' A
#
# COMPACT_ATOMS: atom_id res chain seq x y z
N MET A 1 -14.33 -3.83 8.21
CA MET A 1 -13.91 -2.42 8.09
C MET A 1 -12.52 -2.33 8.68
N THR A 2 -11.49 -2.49 7.84
CA THR A 2 -10.10 -2.50 8.28
C THR A 2 -9.55 -1.10 8.07
N THR A 3 -9.40 -0.36 9.16
CA THR A 3 -8.90 1.01 9.12
C THR A 3 -7.39 0.99 8.94
N PHE A 4 -6.90 1.38 7.76
CA PHE A 4 -5.51 1.76 7.60
C PHE A 4 -5.21 2.91 8.56
N ARG A 5 -4.22 2.71 9.44
CA ARG A 5 -3.71 3.79 10.28
C ARG A 5 -2.45 4.35 9.63
N THR A 6 -2.60 5.52 9.02
CA THR A 6 -1.49 6.32 8.49
C THR A 6 -0.75 6.96 9.66
N ASP A 7 0.12 6.19 10.32
CA ASP A 7 0.68 6.58 11.63
C ASP A 7 1.88 7.55 11.57
N GLN A 8 2.36 7.95 10.38
CA GLN A 8 3.29 9.06 10.21
C GLN A 8 3.04 9.68 8.84
N VAL A 9 2.73 10.97 8.83
CA VAL A 9 2.72 11.82 7.65
C VAL A 9 3.89 12.77 7.83
N ASP A 10 5.06 12.41 7.29
CA ASP A 10 5.96 13.46 6.83
C ASP A 10 5.39 13.96 5.50
N ASP A 11 5.56 15.23 5.13
CA ASP A 11 4.97 15.81 3.89
C ASP A 11 5.23 14.97 2.62
N ASN A 12 6.22 14.08 2.66
CA ASN A 12 6.66 13.22 1.58
C ASN A 12 6.44 11.72 1.79
N ARG A 13 5.85 11.24 2.90
CA ARG A 13 5.69 9.79 3.14
C ARG A 13 4.43 9.44 3.94
N VAL A 14 3.73 8.40 3.51
CA VAL A 14 2.61 7.75 4.18
C VAL A 14 2.97 6.29 4.43
N ASN A 15 2.99 5.85 5.69
CA ASN A 15 3.19 4.42 6.00
C ASN A 15 1.88 3.64 5.92
N ILE A 16 1.94 2.44 5.35
CA ILE A 16 0.82 1.51 5.17
C ILE A 16 0.99 0.34 6.13
N LYS A 17 -0.01 0.09 6.98
CA LYS A 17 -0.08 -1.10 7.84
C LYS A 17 -1.48 -1.69 7.80
N ARG A 18 -1.58 -2.99 7.53
CA ARG A 18 -2.84 -3.74 7.58
C ARG A 18 -2.81 -4.82 8.65
N ALA A 19 -3.75 -4.75 9.60
CA ALA A 19 -3.96 -5.81 10.60
C ALA A 19 -4.64 -7.04 9.97
N PRO A 20 -4.32 -8.29 10.42
CA PRO A 20 -3.45 -8.63 11.54
C PRO A 20 -1.96 -8.83 11.15
N ASN A 21 -1.39 -7.99 10.28
CA ASN A 21 0.01 -7.94 9.80
C ASN A 21 0.29 -8.62 8.45
N THR A 22 -0.70 -8.73 7.57
CA THR A 22 -0.51 -9.35 6.26
C THR A 22 0.16 -8.43 5.24
N LEU A 23 0.08 -7.11 5.44
CA LEU A 23 0.66 -6.11 4.53
C LEU A 23 1.31 -4.98 5.32
N ALA A 24 2.57 -4.70 4.99
CA ALA A 24 3.30 -3.52 5.42
C ALA A 24 3.83 -2.81 4.18
N GLY A 25 3.86 -1.48 4.18
CA GLY A 25 4.33 -0.73 3.03
C GLY A 25 4.44 0.76 3.27
N SER A 26 4.67 1.51 2.20
CA SER A 26 4.65 2.96 2.22
C SER A 26 4.34 3.55 0.86
N VAL A 27 3.77 4.76 0.88
CA VAL A 27 3.77 5.69 -0.24
C VAL A 27 4.81 6.75 0.07
N ALA A 28 5.75 7.00 -0.83
CA ALA A 28 6.74 8.05 -0.69
C ALA A 28 6.75 8.92 -1.94
N ARG A 29 6.92 10.23 -1.76
CA ARG A 29 7.21 11.14 -2.86
C ARG A 29 8.66 10.94 -3.27
N VAL A 30 8.89 10.69 -4.55
CA VAL A 30 10.20 10.56 -5.18
C VAL A 30 10.22 11.56 -6.32
N ASP A 31 11.01 12.62 -6.17
CA ASP A 31 11.06 13.74 -7.13
C ASP A 31 9.67 14.32 -7.46
N ASP A 32 9.19 14.07 -8.68
CA ASP A 32 7.94 14.55 -9.25
C ASP A 32 6.79 13.51 -9.22
N HIS A 33 7.04 12.31 -8.71
CA HIS A 33 6.07 11.23 -8.65
C HIS A 33 5.96 10.62 -7.25
N TRP A 34 5.02 9.70 -7.11
CA TRP A 34 4.73 8.96 -5.87
C TRP A 34 5.03 7.49 -6.11
N ARG A 35 5.90 6.92 -5.28
CA ARG A 35 6.23 5.50 -5.27
C ARG A 35 5.47 4.80 -4.15
N VAL A 36 4.80 3.72 -4.47
CA VAL A 36 4.18 2.78 -3.53
C VAL A 36 5.08 1.55 -3.43
N GLU A 37 5.39 1.12 -2.21
CA GLU A 37 6.10 -0.11 -1.92
C GLU A 37 5.28 -0.92 -0.90
N ILE A 38 4.95 -2.16 -1.23
CA ILE A 38 4.22 -3.07 -0.35
C ILE A 38 5.06 -4.33 -0.16
N MET A 39 5.49 -4.54 1.07
CA MET A 39 6.15 -5.77 1.52
C MET A 39 5.13 -6.89 1.57
N TRP A 40 5.28 -7.84 0.66
CA TRP A 40 4.46 -9.05 0.58
C TRP A 40 5.38 -10.26 0.43
N SER A 41 5.10 -11.30 1.22
CA SER A 41 5.88 -12.55 1.28
C SER A 41 5.27 -13.69 0.45
N GLY A 42 4.33 -13.38 -0.45
CA GLY A 42 3.74 -14.38 -1.36
C GLY A 42 4.53 -14.56 -2.67
N PRO A 43 4.05 -15.46 -3.54
CA PRO A 43 4.70 -15.76 -4.81
C PRO A 43 4.65 -14.53 -5.72
N GLY A 44 5.79 -13.87 -5.91
CA GLY A 44 5.89 -12.60 -6.64
C GLY A 44 6.73 -11.55 -5.92
N GLY A 45 6.96 -11.71 -4.62
CA GLY A 45 7.78 -10.80 -3.82
C GLY A 45 7.08 -9.46 -3.54
N ALA A 46 7.89 -8.43 -3.27
CA ALA A 46 7.36 -7.10 -2.97
C ALA A 46 6.66 -6.48 -4.19
N ILE A 47 5.59 -5.73 -3.93
CA ILE A 47 4.84 -4.99 -4.95
C ILE A 47 5.35 -3.55 -4.98
N SER A 48 5.67 -3.03 -6.16
CA SER A 48 6.03 -1.63 -6.36
C SER A 48 5.16 -1.00 -7.45
N TYR A 49 4.80 0.28 -7.27
CA TYR A 49 3.99 1.04 -8.21
C TYR A 49 4.38 2.51 -8.20
N GLU A 50 4.40 3.15 -9.38
CA GLU A 50 4.68 4.58 -9.53
C GLU A 50 3.44 5.32 -10.04
N ALA A 51 3.15 6.46 -9.43
CA ALA A 51 1.99 7.27 -9.71
C ALA A 51 2.36 8.74 -9.85
N THR A 52 1.79 9.42 -10.84
CA THR A 52 2.01 10.86 -11.04
C THR A 52 1.32 11.75 -9.99
N SER A 53 0.51 11.17 -9.11
CA SER A 53 -0.20 11.92 -8.06
C SER A 53 -0.53 11.04 -6.86
N LEU A 54 -0.62 11.66 -5.69
CA LEU A 54 -0.99 10.98 -4.44
C LEU A 54 -2.35 10.28 -4.54
N PRO A 55 -3.42 10.88 -5.11
CA PRO A 55 -4.70 10.18 -5.26
C PRO A 55 -4.61 8.89 -6.06
N ARG A 56 -3.76 8.82 -7.10
CA ARG A 56 -3.54 7.59 -7.87
C ARG A 56 -2.78 6.54 -7.05
N ALA A 57 -1.77 6.95 -6.29
CA ALA A 57 -1.05 6.06 -5.38
C ALA A 57 -1.97 5.45 -4.33
N LEU A 58 -2.87 6.26 -3.75
CA LEU A 58 -3.87 5.79 -2.78
C LEU A 58 -4.88 4.83 -3.41
N ALA A 59 -5.43 5.15 -4.59
CA ALA A 59 -6.36 4.26 -5.30
C ALA A 59 -5.74 2.90 -5.64
N PHE A 60 -4.43 2.87 -5.95
CA PHE A 60 -3.72 1.61 -6.15
C PHE A 60 -3.68 0.76 -4.86
N ILE A 61 -3.43 1.37 -3.70
CA ILE A 61 -3.42 0.67 -2.40
C ILE A 61 -4.80 0.10 -2.10
N ASP A 62 -5.88 0.86 -2.33
CA ASP A 62 -7.24 0.38 -2.13
C ASP A 62 -7.55 -0.83 -3.03
N GLY A 63 -7.08 -0.80 -4.28
CA GLY A 63 -7.20 -1.93 -5.21
C GLY A 63 -6.43 -3.16 -4.75
N VAL A 64 -5.21 -2.98 -4.26
CA VAL A 64 -4.40 -4.05 -3.68
C VAL A 64 -5.08 -4.64 -2.45
N ASP A 65 -5.60 -3.80 -1.55
CA ASP A 65 -6.33 -4.25 -0.36
C ASP A 65 -7.55 -5.10 -0.72
N ALA A 66 -8.38 -4.63 -1.65
CA ALA A 66 -9.55 -5.34 -2.14
C ALA A 66 -9.20 -6.68 -2.82
N ALA A 67 -8.03 -6.78 -3.47
CA ALA A 67 -7.54 -8.03 -4.03
C ALA A 67 -7.12 -9.01 -2.92
N PHE A 68 -6.37 -8.55 -1.91
CA PHE A 68 -5.97 -9.37 -0.77
C PHE A 68 -7.16 -9.85 0.06
N GLU A 69 -8.21 -9.03 0.25
CA GLU A 69 -9.45 -9.47 0.90
C GLU A 69 -10.10 -10.64 0.18
N ARG A 70 -10.20 -10.57 -1.14
CA ARG A 70 -10.80 -11.64 -1.94
C ARG A 70 -9.98 -12.92 -1.89
N VAL A 71 -8.65 -12.83 -1.96
CA VAL A 71 -7.78 -14.01 -1.94
C VAL A 71 -7.76 -14.67 -0.56
N ILE A 72 -7.71 -13.89 0.53
CA ILE A 72 -7.65 -14.42 1.90
C ILE A 72 -9.00 -15.01 2.35
N MET A 73 -10.13 -14.47 1.91
CA MET A 73 -11.46 -15.02 2.27
C MET A 73 -11.85 -16.28 1.48
N LEU A 74 -11.15 -16.59 0.39
CA LEU A 74 -11.40 -17.78 -0.43
C LEU A 74 -10.43 -18.94 -0.12
N GLY A 75 -9.46 -18.72 0.78
CA GLY A 75 -8.44 -19.70 1.18
C GLY A 75 -8.78 -20.43 2.48
#